data_AF-X1PJY8-F1
#
_entry.id   AF-X1PJY8-F1
#
_cell.length_a   1.000
_cell.length_b   1.000
_cell.length_c   1.000
_cell.angle_alpha   90.00
_cell.angle_beta   90.00
_cell.angle_gamma   90.00
#
_symmetry.space_group_name_H-M   'P 1'
#
loop_
_entity.id
_entity.type
_entity.pdbx_description
1 polymer ?
#
loop_
_entity_poly.entity_id
_entity_poly.type
_entity_poly.pdbx_seq_one_letter_code
_entity_poly.pdbx_strand_id
1 'polypeptide(L)' 'MEHDMPQPPNQGIQDNLATVRAMFAAVAARGDPTQAAERWAAYVSRYDENAVIHEAPSLPYGGEYTGISGIAAHAQG' A
#
# COMPACT_ATOMS: atom_id res chain seq x y z
N MET A 1 -23.39 22.13 -12.25
CA MET A 1 -22.84 22.59 -10.95
C MET A 1 -23.24 21.54 -9.93
N GLU A 2 -22.43 20.48 -9.81
CA GLU A 2 -22.60 19.47 -8.77
C GLU A 2 -21.58 19.79 -7.68
N HIS A 3 -21.99 20.63 -6.74
CA HIS A 3 -21.19 20.94 -5.55
C HIS A 3 -21.75 20.14 -4.36
N ASP A 4 -20.84 19.39 -3.74
CA ASP A 4 -20.81 19.10 -2.30
C ASP A 4 -22.06 18.47 -1.69
N MET A 5 -22.29 17.19 -1.99
CA MET A 5 -22.88 16.35 -0.94
C MET A 5 -21.78 16.05 0.09
N PRO A 6 -21.96 16.41 1.37
CA PRO A 6 -21.00 16.05 2.40
C PRO A 6 -20.87 14.53 2.45
N GLN A 7 -19.64 14.04 2.41
CA GLN A 7 -19.37 12.61 2.55
C GLN A 7 -20.10 12.07 3.80
N PRO A 8 -20.72 10.89 3.73
CA PRO A 8 -21.30 10.25 4.91
C PRO A 8 -20.27 10.24 6.05
N PRO A 9 -20.70 10.44 7.31
CA PRO A 9 -19.77 10.34 8.43
C PRO A 9 -19.04 9.00 8.35
N ASN A 10 -17.70 9.07 8.37
CA ASN A 10 -16.77 7.94 8.25
C ASN A 10 -16.54 7.35 6.84
N GLN A 11 -17.03 7.96 5.75
CA GLN A 11 -16.75 7.46 4.39
C GLN A 11 -15.25 7.34 4.12
N GLY A 12 -14.46 8.37 4.43
CA GLY A 12 -13.01 8.32 4.28
C GLY A 12 -12.33 7.21 5.11
N ILE A 13 -12.91 6.82 6.25
CA ILE A 13 -12.42 5.67 7.04
C ILE A 13 -12.70 4.36 6.31
N GLN A 14 -13.89 4.19 5.73
CA GLN A 14 -14.24 3.00 4.96
C GLN A 14 -13.38 2.88 3.70
N ASP A 15 -13.11 3.99 3.02
CA ASP A 15 -12.25 4.03 1.82
C ASP A 15 -10.80 3.65 2.16
N ASN A 16 -10.29 4.17 3.29
CA ASN A 16 -8.96 3.80 3.79
C ASN A 16 -8.89 2.31 4.15
N LEU A 17 -9.92 1.78 4.82
CA LEU A 17 -9.99 0.35 5.16
C LEU A 17 -10.06 -0.53 3.91
N ALA A 18 -10.82 -0.13 2.90
CA ALA A 18 -10.91 -0.85 1.63
C ALA A 18 -9.56 -0.85 0.91
N THR A 19 -8.87 0.29 0.87
CA THR A 19 -7.52 0.43 0.30
C THR A 19 -6.53 -0.51 0.99
N VAL A 20 -6.43 -0.46 2.31
CA VAL A 20 -5.50 -1.31 3.09
C VAL A 20 -5.82 -2.80 2.88
N ARG A 21 -7.11 -3.20 2.89
CA ARG A 21 -7.51 -4.59 2.61
C ARG A 21 -7.06 -5.04 1.22
N ALA A 22 -7.22 -4.19 0.21
CA ALA A 22 -6.79 -4.50 -1.15
C ALA A 22 -5.26 -4.64 -1.27
N MET A 23 -4.49 -3.81 -0.56
CA MET A 23 -3.02 -3.92 -0.50
C MET A 23 -2.58 -5.27 0.05
N PHE A 24 -3.12 -5.68 1.21
CA PHE A 24 -2.78 -6.97 1.81
C PHE A 24 -3.29 -8.17 1.00
N ALA A 25 -4.45 -8.05 0.35
CA ALA A 25 -4.95 -9.09 -0.55
C ALA A 25 -4.02 -9.31 -1.74
N ALA A 26 -3.38 -8.25 -2.26
CA ALA A 26 -2.40 -8.38 -3.33
C ALA A 26 -1.17 -9.19 -2.89
N VAL A 27 -0.66 -9.00 -1.68
CA VAL A 27 0.59 -9.63 -1.23
C VAL A 27 0.39 -10.88 -0.37
N ALA A 28 -0.85 -11.34 -0.20
CA ALA A 28 -1.16 -12.52 0.61
C ALA A 28 -0.43 -13.76 0.08
N ALA A 29 0.33 -14.43 0.97
CA ALA A 29 1.20 -15.57 0.68
C ALA A 29 0.52 -16.82 0.09
N ARG A 30 -0.79 -16.78 -0.17
CA ARG A 30 -1.60 -17.90 -0.73
C ARG A 30 -1.93 -17.74 -2.22
N GLY A 31 -1.48 -16.65 -2.86
CA GLY A 31 -1.73 -16.42 -4.28
C GLY A 31 -0.80 -17.23 -5.20
N ASP A 32 -1.22 -17.43 -6.45
CA ASP A 32 -0.44 -18.08 -7.51
C ASP A 32 0.97 -17.45 -7.64
N PRO A 33 2.07 -18.22 -7.47
CA PRO A 33 3.42 -17.67 -7.55
C PRO A 33 3.76 -17.06 -8.92
N THR A 34 3.10 -17.49 -10.00
CA THR A 34 3.33 -16.93 -11.35
C THR A 34 2.84 -15.49 -11.49
N GLN A 35 1.91 -15.07 -10.63
CA GLN A 35 1.34 -13.72 -10.61
C GLN A 35 2.02 -12.80 -9.58
N ALA A 36 3.12 -13.24 -8.95
CA ALA A 36 3.79 -12.46 -7.90
C ALA A 36 4.17 -11.05 -8.36
N ALA A 37 4.71 -10.90 -9.57
CA ALA A 37 5.12 -9.60 -10.12
C ALA A 37 3.93 -8.65 -10.31
N GLU A 38 2.83 -9.12 -10.88
CA GLU A 38 1.62 -8.30 -11.08
C GLU A 38 1.00 -7.88 -9.75
N ARG A 39 0.91 -8.82 -8.80
CA ARG A 39 0.41 -8.53 -7.46
C ARG A 39 1.28 -7.52 -6.72
N TRP A 40 2.60 -7.57 -6.91
CA TRP A 40 3.52 -6.58 -6.35
C TRP A 40 3.36 -5.21 -6.99
N ALA A 41 3.20 -5.13 -8.32
CA ALA A 41 2.91 -3.86 -8.98
C ALA A 41 1.58 -3.25 -8.47
N ALA A 42 0.57 -4.08 -8.23
CA ALA A 42 -0.69 -3.64 -7.64
C ALA A 42 -0.55 -3.16 -6.19
N TYR A 43 0.33 -3.77 -5.39
CA TYR A 43 0.62 -3.29 -4.03
C TYR A 43 1.27 -1.90 -4.05
N VAL A 44 2.30 -1.72 -4.88
CA VAL A 44 3.06 -0.47 -4.99
C VAL A 44 2.19 0.66 -5.57
N SER A 45 1.32 0.39 -6.55
CA SER A 45 0.50 1.42 -7.21
C SER A 45 -0.55 2.09 -6.32
N ARG A 46 -0.76 1.60 -5.10
CA ARG A 46 -1.69 2.16 -4.12
C ARG A 46 -1.07 3.19 -3.18
N TYR A 47 0.26 3.36 -3.24
CA TYR A 47 0.95 4.38 -2.46
C TYR A 47 0.96 5.72 -3.17
N ASP A 48 0.93 6.79 -2.37
CA ASP A 48 1.29 8.12 -2.83
C ASP A 48 2.76 8.17 -3.27
N GLU A 49 3.08 9.01 -4.25
CA GLU A 49 4.45 9.14 -4.76
C GLU A 49 5.46 9.62 -3.70
N ASN A 50 4.97 10.27 -2.64
CA ASN A 50 5.75 10.77 -1.50
C ASN A 50 5.58 9.93 -0.24
N ALA A 51 4.92 8.76 -0.31
CA ALA A 51 4.71 7.92 0.86
C ALA A 51 6.03 7.44 1.47
N VAL A 52 6.04 7.27 2.80
CA VAL A 52 7.19 6.77 3.56
C VAL A 52 6.78 5.52 4.34
N ILE A 53 7.55 4.45 4.20
CA ILE A 53 7.46 3.28 5.09
C ILE A 53 8.54 3.43 6.14
N HIS A 54 8.13 3.40 7.41
CA HIS A 54 9.03 3.32 8.56
C HIS A 54 9.07 1.87 9.05
N GLU A 55 10.19 1.20 8.82
CA GLU A 55 10.42 -0.14 9.31
C GLU A 55 11.13 -0.09 10.69
N ALA A 56 10.75 -1.00 11.58
CA ALA A 56 11.31 -1.05 12.92
C ALA A 56 12.85 -1.22 12.86
N PRO A 57 13.63 -0.41 13.59
CA PRO A 57 15.11 -0.51 13.57
C PRO A 57 15.66 -1.86 14.01
N SER A 58 14.85 -2.68 14.68
CA SER A 58 15.20 -4.02 15.13
C SER A 58 15.15 -5.08 14.02
N LEU A 59 14.63 -4.77 12.84
CA LEU A 59 14.57 -5.69 11.71
C LEU A 59 15.85 -5.63 10.87
N PRO A 60 16.25 -6.72 10.17
CA PRO A 60 17.49 -6.76 9.38
C PRO A 60 17.62 -5.65 8.33
N TYR A 61 16.49 -5.13 7.86
CA TYR A 61 16.41 -4.06 6.86
C TYR A 61 15.76 -2.78 7.40
N GLY A 62 15.69 -2.62 8.73
CA GLY A 62 15.04 -1.49 9.39
C GLY A 62 15.55 -0.13 8.88
N GLY A 63 14.66 0.86 8.81
CA GLY A 63 14.96 2.16 8.24
C GLY A 63 13.73 2.82 7.60
N GLU A 64 13.99 3.84 6.77
CA GLU A 64 12.95 4.58 6.06
C GLU A 64 13.03 4.36 4.56
N TYR A 65 11.90 4.05 3.95
CA TYR A 65 11.76 3.84 2.52
C TYR A 65 10.83 4.90 1.94
N THR A 66 11.42 5.84 1.19
CA THR A 66 10.71 7.02 0.69
C THR A 66 10.33 6.87 -0.79
N GLY A 67 9.09 7.24 -1.09
CA GLY A 67 8.51 7.25 -2.43
C GLY A 67 8.41 5.88 -3.07
N ILE A 68 7.91 5.85 -4.32
CA ILE A 68 7.65 4.60 -5.04
C ILE A 68 8.90 3.72 -5.15
N SER A 69 10.06 4.32 -5.42
CA SER A 69 11.33 3.58 -5.53
C SER A 69 11.77 2.97 -4.20
N GLY A 70 11.63 3.70 -3.08
CA GLY A 70 11.93 3.17 -1.75
C GLY A 70 10.97 2.03 -1.38
N ILE A 71 9.68 2.23 -1.62
CA ILE A 71 8.64 1.22 -1.33
C ILE A 71 8.87 -0.06 -2.16
N ALA A 72 9.26 0.08 -3.43
CA ALA A 72 9.61 -1.06 -4.28
C ALA A 72 10.86 -1.80 -3.77
N ALA A 73 11.81 -1.12 -3.12
CA ALA A 73 12.98 -1.73 -2.50
C ALA A 73 12.62 -2.45 -1.20
N HIS A 74 11.77 -1.86 -0.34
CA HIS A 74 11.24 -2.53 0.86
C HIS A 74 10.52 -3.84 0.52
N ALA A 75 9.75 -3.87 -0.58
CA ALA A 75 9.03 -5.07 -1.02
C ALA A 75 9.93 -6.22 -1.52
N GLN A 76 11.23 -5.99 -1.74
CA GLN A 76 12.20 -7.00 -2.19
C GLN A 76 13.02 -7.60 -1.04
N GLY A 77 12.88 -7.08 0.19
CA GLY A 77 13.58 -7.52 1.40
C GLY A 77 12.93 -8.71 2.09
#